data_AF-A0A3L6EW00-F1
#
_entry.id   AF-A0A3L6EW00-F1
#
_cell.length_a   1.000
_cell.length_b   1.000
_cell.length_c   1.000
_cell.angle_alpha   90.00
_cell.angle_beta   90.00
_cell.angle_gamma   90.00
#
_symmetry.space_group_name_H-M   'P 1'
#
loop_
_entity.id
_entity.type
_entity.pdbx_description
1 polymer ?
#
loop_
_entity_poly.entity_id
_entity_poly.type
_entity_poly.pdbx_seq_one_letter_code
_entity_poly.pdbx_strand_id
1 'polypeptide(L)'
;MSWLAVPFDAAGLLRQKLCARFAIERIPALIPLSASAMSSSGLGCGEDAVRLVGEYGVDAYPFSAQRRELESMDDAGREGGRLQELLGCEERDFVISADDIKIPIADLTGKTVGLYFGAHWCPPCHVFTKQLKEVYNELKILRPGSFEVIFVSIDRSKGEFQASMSSMPWLAIPYSDAARKRLIIKETNFD
;
A
#
# COMPACT_ATOMS: atom_id res chain seq x y z
N MET A 1 -14.14 -18.39 24.84
CA MET A 1 -14.46 -17.36 23.83
C MET A 1 -15.44 -16.37 24.45
N SER A 2 -15.14 -15.08 24.40
CA SER A 2 -15.87 -14.00 25.07
C SER A 2 -16.86 -13.29 24.13
N TRP A 3 -17.59 -14.06 23.32
CA TRP A 3 -18.56 -13.52 22.36
C TRP A 3 -19.98 -13.85 22.78
N LEU A 4 -20.88 -12.87 22.60
CA LEU A 4 -22.32 -13.06 22.75
C LEU A 4 -22.86 -13.78 21.52
N ALA A 5 -23.75 -14.75 21.73
CA ALA A 5 -24.44 -15.47 20.68
C ALA A 5 -25.94 -15.52 20.99
N VAL A 6 -26.75 -15.63 19.95
CA VAL A 6 -28.18 -15.90 20.11
C VAL A 6 -28.35 -17.34 20.61
N PRO A 7 -29.19 -17.58 21.64
CA PRO A 7 -29.54 -18.94 22.06
C PRO A 7 -30.06 -19.80 20.90
N PHE A 8 -29.62 -21.06 20.83
CA PHE A 8 -29.87 -21.94 19.69
C PHE A 8 -31.38 -22.20 19.45
N ASP A 9 -32.13 -22.32 20.54
CA ASP A 9 -33.58 -22.49 20.58
C ASP A 9 -34.37 -21.25 20.10
N ALA A 10 -33.80 -20.05 20.28
CA ALA A 10 -34.37 -18.79 19.78
C ALA A 10 -33.97 -18.45 18.33
N ALA A 11 -33.05 -19.22 17.73
CA ALA A 11 -32.37 -18.84 16.49
C ALA A 11 -33.20 -19.05 15.22
N GLY A 12 -34.18 -19.97 15.21
CA GLY A 12 -34.90 -20.36 13.98
C GLY A 12 -35.67 -19.20 13.33
N LEU A 13 -36.58 -18.57 14.08
CA LEU A 13 -37.40 -17.46 13.59
C LEU A 13 -36.57 -16.18 13.41
N LEU A 14 -35.59 -15.95 14.30
CA LEU A 14 -34.72 -14.79 14.22
C LEU A 14 -33.83 -14.86 12.98
N ARG A 15 -33.24 -16.02 12.68
CA ARG A 15 -32.43 -16.25 11.49
C ARG A 15 -33.23 -15.97 10.22
N GLN A 16 -34.46 -16.47 10.12
CA GLN A 16 -35.32 -16.21 8.96
C GLN A 16 -35.60 -14.71 8.79
N LYS A 17 -35.91 -14.01 9.89
CA LYS A 17 -36.13 -12.56 9.87
C LYS A 17 -34.88 -11.79 9.43
N LEU A 18 -33.70 -12.17 9.92
CA LEU A 18 -32.43 -11.52 9.56
C LEU A 18 -32.05 -11.79 8.09
N CYS A 19 -32.17 -13.04 7.63
CA CYS A 19 -31.91 -13.40 6.24
C CYS A 19 -32.82 -12.63 5.28
N ALA A 20 -34.12 -12.53 5.59
CA ALA A 20 -35.07 -11.78 4.79
C ALA A 20 -34.80 -10.26 4.84
N ARG A 21 -34.52 -9.71 6.03
CA ARG A 21 -34.31 -8.27 6.23
C ARG A 21 -33.05 -7.75 5.54
N PHE A 22 -31.98 -8.54 5.55
CA PHE A 22 -30.67 -8.15 5.03
C PHE A 22 -30.28 -8.86 3.74
N ALA A 23 -31.23 -9.55 3.09
CA ALA A 23 -31.01 -10.30 1.84
C ALA A 23 -29.75 -11.20 1.89
N ILE A 24 -29.62 -12.00 2.95
CA ILE A 24 -28.45 -12.87 3.12
C ILE A 24 -28.60 -14.10 2.23
N GLU A 25 -27.95 -14.08 1.08
CA GLU A 25 -28.00 -15.17 0.07
C GLU A 25 -26.79 -16.11 0.12
N ARG A 26 -25.69 -15.69 0.75
CA ARG A 26 -24.42 -16.42 0.78
C ARG A 26 -23.75 -16.37 2.16
N ILE A 27 -22.86 -17.34 2.42
CA ILE A 27 -22.03 -17.41 3.62
C ILE A 27 -20.54 -17.40 3.24
N PRO A 28 -19.64 -16.87 4.10
CA PRO A 28 -19.95 -16.11 5.32
C PRO A 28 -20.60 -14.75 4.99
N ALA A 29 -21.40 -14.21 5.92
CA ALA A 29 -22.03 -12.90 5.80
C ALA A 29 -21.75 -12.06 7.05
N LEU A 30 -21.36 -10.80 6.85
CA LEU A 30 -21.08 -9.84 7.91
C LEU A 30 -21.87 -8.55 7.64
N ILE A 31 -22.70 -8.15 8.60
CA ILE A 31 -23.58 -6.99 8.46
C ILE A 31 -23.23 -5.99 9.56
N PRO A 32 -22.48 -4.92 9.24
CA PRO A 32 -22.21 -3.84 10.18
C PRO A 32 -23.52 -3.12 10.54
N LEU A 33 -23.83 -3.03 11.83
CA LEU A 33 -24.96 -2.27 12.33
C LEU A 33 -24.42 -1.00 13.01
N SER A 34 -24.62 0.18 12.40
CA SER A 34 -24.29 1.47 13.02
C SER A 34 -25.52 2.08 13.69
N ALA A 35 -25.35 2.64 14.88
CA ALA A 35 -26.40 3.35 15.61
C ALA A 35 -26.84 4.65 14.91
N SER A 36 -26.04 5.22 14.00
CA SER A 36 -26.35 6.48 13.29
C SER A 36 -27.20 6.30 12.02
N ALA A 37 -27.40 5.07 11.53
CA ALA A 37 -28.12 4.80 10.27
C ALA A 37 -29.65 4.60 10.45
N MET A 38 -30.20 4.99 11.59
CA MET A 38 -31.65 4.94 11.87
C MET A 38 -32.37 6.26 11.51
N SER A 39 -31.75 7.16 10.74
CA SER A 39 -32.47 8.26 10.09
C SER A 39 -32.81 7.86 8.65
N SER A 40 -34.08 7.49 8.48
CA SER A 40 -34.89 7.54 7.26
C SER A 40 -34.16 7.68 5.91
N SER A 41 -34.40 6.68 5.06
CA SER A 41 -34.14 6.59 3.61
C SER A 41 -32.78 6.02 3.19
N GLY A 42 -32.84 4.86 2.54
CA GLY A 42 -31.74 4.28 1.78
C GLY A 42 -31.06 3.10 2.46
N LEU A 43 -31.34 1.89 1.96
CA LEU A 43 -30.37 0.79 1.96
C LEU A 43 -29.00 1.36 1.58
N GLY A 44 -28.01 1.25 2.45
CA GLY A 44 -26.74 1.92 2.22
C GLY A 44 -25.61 1.46 3.11
N CYS A 45 -25.33 0.16 3.16
CA CYS A 45 -23.93 -0.26 3.25
C CYS A 45 -23.66 -1.07 1.99
N GLY A 46 -23.46 -0.38 0.87
CA GLY A 46 -23.18 -0.98 -0.44
C GLY A 46 -21.79 -1.60 -0.54
N GLU A 47 -21.16 -1.93 0.58
CA GLU A 47 -19.80 -2.45 0.66
C GLU A 47 -19.83 -3.79 1.39
N ASP A 48 -19.28 -4.82 0.74
CA ASP A 48 -19.20 -6.17 1.29
C ASP A 48 -18.17 -6.21 2.43
N ALA A 49 -18.67 -6.14 3.67
CA ALA A 49 -17.84 -6.14 4.87
C ALA A 49 -17.01 -7.44 4.99
N VAL A 50 -17.46 -8.55 4.42
CA VAL A 50 -16.70 -9.81 4.40
C VAL A 50 -15.46 -9.65 3.53
N ARG A 51 -15.62 -9.03 2.35
CA ARG A 51 -14.49 -8.71 1.48
C ARG A 51 -13.52 -7.75 2.15
N LEU A 52 -14.03 -6.70 2.82
CA LEU A 52 -13.20 -5.73 3.53
C LEU A 52 -12.37 -6.39 4.65
N VAL A 53 -12.96 -7.28 5.44
CA VAL A 53 -12.22 -8.04 6.45
C VAL A 53 -11.17 -8.96 5.82
N GLY A 54 -11.50 -9.60 4.69
CA GLY A 54 -10.56 -10.44 3.95
C GLY A 54 -9.35 -9.67 3.40
N GLU A 55 -9.57 -8.46 2.90
CA GLU A 55 -8.52 -7.63 2.29
C GLU A 55 -7.70 -6.84 3.32
N TYR A 56 -8.32 -6.37 4.40
CA TYR A 56 -7.71 -5.39 5.31
C TYR A 56 -7.62 -5.83 6.79
N GLY A 57 -8.12 -7.01 7.15
CA GLY A 57 -8.03 -7.53 8.51
C GLY A 57 -8.68 -6.62 9.56
N VAL A 58 -7.95 -6.30 10.63
CA VAL A 58 -8.43 -5.45 11.74
C VAL A 58 -8.71 -4.01 11.29
N ASP A 59 -7.99 -3.54 10.27
CA ASP A 59 -8.09 -2.16 9.78
C ASP A 59 -9.33 -1.92 8.90
N ALA A 60 -10.16 -2.95 8.71
CA ALA A 60 -11.46 -2.84 8.06
C ALA A 60 -12.50 -2.11 8.93
N TYR A 61 -12.25 -1.90 10.23
CA TYR A 61 -13.14 -1.16 11.13
C TYR A 61 -12.82 0.35 11.15
N PRO A 62 -13.82 1.26 11.12
CA PRO A 62 -15.25 0.99 10.96
C PRO A 62 -15.57 0.59 9.52
N PHE A 63 -16.34 -0.50 9.35
CA PHE A 63 -16.72 -1.11 8.05
C PHE A 63 -17.60 -0.17 7.21
N SER A 64 -17.00 0.92 6.74
CA SER A 64 -17.67 2.07 6.16
C SER A 64 -16.78 2.72 5.12
N ALA A 65 -17.43 3.36 4.14
CA ALA A 65 -16.79 4.18 3.12
C ALA A 65 -15.98 5.35 3.69
N GLN A 66 -15.98 5.58 5.01
CA GLN A 66 -15.14 6.56 5.70
C GLN A 66 -13.63 6.30 5.50
N ARG A 67 -13.24 5.07 5.13
CA ARG A 67 -11.86 4.81 4.65
C ARG A 67 -11.55 5.46 3.30
N ARG A 68 -12.56 5.78 2.47
CA ARG A 68 -12.37 6.68 1.30
C ARG A 68 -12.03 8.10 1.73
N GLU A 69 -12.51 8.57 2.88
CA GLU A 69 -12.12 9.88 3.41
C GLU A 69 -10.67 9.85 3.88
N LEU A 70 -10.19 8.74 4.43
CA LEU A 70 -8.76 8.53 4.72
C LEU A 70 -7.91 8.38 3.45
N GLU A 71 -8.38 7.67 2.42
CA GLU A 71 -7.73 7.65 1.10
C GLU A 71 -7.75 9.03 0.42
N SER A 72 -8.82 9.81 0.61
CA SER A 72 -8.95 11.21 0.16
C SER A 72 -8.03 12.15 0.95
N MET A 73 -7.84 11.91 2.25
CA MET A 73 -6.87 12.61 3.09
C MET A 73 -5.43 12.19 2.78
N ASP A 74 -5.18 10.92 2.42
CA ASP A 74 -3.91 10.43 1.89
C ASP A 74 -3.64 11.01 0.49
N ASP A 75 -4.65 11.12 -0.38
CA ASP A 75 -4.56 11.78 -1.69
C ASP A 75 -4.32 13.29 -1.55
N ALA A 76 -4.96 13.96 -0.58
CA ALA A 76 -4.67 15.34 -0.20
C ALA A 76 -3.28 15.49 0.44
N GLY A 77 -2.78 14.46 1.14
CA GLY A 77 -1.42 14.36 1.66
C GLY A 77 -0.37 14.04 0.58
N ARG A 78 -0.80 13.53 -0.59
CA ARG A 78 0.05 13.35 -1.77
C ARG A 78 0.26 14.66 -2.55
N GLU A 79 -0.36 15.77 -2.15
CA GLU A 79 0.03 17.10 -2.61
C GLU A 79 1.44 17.45 -2.09
N GLY A 80 2.44 17.16 -2.93
CA GLY A 80 3.70 17.91 -2.95
C GLY A 80 4.63 17.73 -1.75
N GLY A 81 4.50 16.63 -0.99
CA GLY A 81 5.40 16.34 0.13
C GLY A 81 6.84 16.07 -0.33
N ARG A 82 7.65 17.12 -0.47
CA ARG A 82 9.13 17.15 -0.41
C ARG A 82 9.90 16.04 -1.15
N LEU A 83 9.31 15.37 -2.15
CA LEU A 83 9.98 14.29 -2.89
C LEU A 83 11.29 14.78 -3.50
N GLN A 84 11.33 16.05 -3.95
CA GLN A 84 12.56 16.69 -4.39
C GLN A 84 13.60 16.82 -3.26
N GLU A 85 13.20 17.20 -2.04
CA GLU A 85 14.11 17.25 -0.89
C GLU A 85 14.53 15.85 -0.41
N LEU A 86 13.69 14.84 -0.60
CA LEU A 86 13.93 13.47 -0.14
C LEU A 86 14.80 12.69 -1.13
N LEU A 87 14.36 12.63 -2.38
CA LEU A 87 14.95 11.84 -3.45
C LEU A 87 15.97 12.61 -4.26
N GLY A 88 15.97 13.94 -4.23
CA GLY A 88 16.85 14.83 -5.00
C GLY A 88 17.97 15.48 -4.17
N CYS A 89 18.67 16.42 -4.81
CA CYS A 89 19.55 17.40 -4.20
C CYS A 89 19.44 18.73 -4.97
N GLU A 90 20.14 19.79 -4.54
CA GLU A 90 20.11 21.09 -5.24
C GLU A 90 20.50 21.00 -6.73
N GLU A 91 21.30 19.99 -7.08
CA GLU A 91 21.89 19.80 -8.42
C GLU A 91 21.20 18.69 -9.24
N ARG A 92 20.25 17.95 -8.64
CA ARG A 92 19.58 16.82 -9.29
C ARG A 92 18.11 16.71 -8.92
N ASP A 93 17.30 16.61 -9.96
CA ASP A 93 15.84 16.48 -9.94
C ASP A 93 15.32 15.20 -10.62
N PHE A 94 16.16 14.19 -10.86
CA PHE A 94 15.78 12.95 -11.55
C PHE A 94 16.22 11.69 -10.81
N VAL A 95 15.47 10.60 -10.95
CA VAL A 95 15.90 9.23 -10.64
C VAL A 95 16.24 8.49 -11.95
N ILE A 96 16.84 7.31 -11.87
CA ILE A 96 17.28 6.55 -13.06
C ILE A 96 16.60 5.18 -13.16
N SER A 97 16.33 4.74 -14.39
CA SER A 97 15.94 3.36 -14.68
C SER A 97 17.16 2.42 -14.78
N ALA A 98 16.92 1.12 -14.96
CA ALA A 98 17.97 0.15 -15.23
C ALA A 98 18.74 0.44 -16.54
N ASP A 99 18.10 1.09 -17.51
CA ASP A 99 18.68 1.51 -18.79
C ASP A 99 19.37 2.89 -18.72
N ASP A 100 19.59 3.41 -17.50
CA ASP A 100 20.18 4.74 -17.25
C ASP A 100 19.36 5.92 -17.82
N ILE A 101 18.06 5.69 -18.05
CA ILE A 101 17.13 6.74 -18.47
C ILE A 101 16.78 7.58 -17.25
N LYS A 102 16.93 8.90 -17.39
CA LYS A 102 16.62 9.88 -16.34
C LYS A 102 15.11 10.17 -16.33
N ILE A 103 14.48 9.96 -15.19
CA ILE A 103 13.07 10.24 -14.95
C ILE A 103 12.96 11.40 -13.96
N PRO A 104 12.35 12.54 -14.32
CA PRO A 104 12.13 13.64 -13.40
C PRO A 104 11.37 13.20 -12.14
N ILE A 105 11.79 13.68 -10.97
CA ILE A 105 11.10 13.45 -9.69
C ILE A 105 9.70 14.04 -9.74
N ALA A 106 9.49 15.11 -10.50
CA ALA A 106 8.17 15.69 -10.75
C ALA A 106 7.16 14.65 -11.28
N ASP A 107 7.59 13.70 -12.12
CA ASP A 107 6.75 12.64 -12.69
C ASP A 107 6.33 11.58 -11.65
N LEU A 108 6.88 11.64 -10.43
CA LEU A 108 6.50 10.80 -9.30
C LEU A 108 5.45 11.45 -8.40
N THR A 109 5.17 12.74 -8.59
CA THR A 109 4.18 13.47 -7.80
C THR A 109 2.80 12.86 -7.98
N GLY A 110 2.05 12.71 -6.88
CA GLY A 110 0.73 12.07 -6.89
C GLY A 110 0.76 10.54 -6.89
N LYS A 111 1.93 9.91 -7.07
CA LYS A 111 2.09 8.46 -6.91
C LYS A 111 2.41 8.10 -5.46
N THR A 112 1.98 6.92 -5.04
CA THR A 112 2.53 6.27 -3.86
C THR A 112 3.93 5.77 -4.19
N VAL A 113 4.94 6.27 -3.48
CA VAL A 113 6.35 5.91 -3.70
C VAL A 113 6.86 5.03 -2.56
N GLY A 114 7.28 3.81 -2.87
CA GLY A 114 7.97 2.92 -1.94
C GLY A 114 9.49 3.05 -2.05
N LEU A 115 10.17 3.38 -0.94
CA LEU A 115 11.64 3.31 -0.89
C LEU A 115 12.07 1.89 -0.57
N TYR A 116 12.90 1.31 -1.44
CA TYR A 116 13.43 -0.03 -1.22
C TYR A 116 14.94 0.03 -0.98
N PHE A 117 15.36 -0.26 0.24
CA PHE A 117 16.77 -0.34 0.62
C PHE A 117 17.25 -1.77 0.44
N GLY A 118 18.34 -1.95 -0.31
CA GLY A 118 18.85 -3.28 -0.58
C GLY A 118 20.19 -3.30 -1.27
N ALA A 119 20.78 -4.50 -1.34
CA ALA A 119 22.08 -4.74 -1.91
C ALA A 119 22.14 -6.08 -2.65
N HIS A 120 22.98 -6.13 -3.66
CA HIS A 120 23.35 -7.32 -4.40
C HIS A 120 24.07 -8.34 -3.51
N TRP A 121 24.90 -7.89 -2.57
CA TRP A 121 25.66 -8.78 -1.69
C TRP A 121 24.82 -9.39 -0.55
N CYS A 122 23.55 -9.03 -0.43
CA CYS A 122 22.65 -9.40 0.67
C CYS A 122 21.71 -10.56 0.27
N PRO A 123 21.89 -11.78 0.81
CA PRO A 123 21.06 -12.93 0.44
C PRO A 123 19.56 -12.80 0.77
N PRO A 124 19.17 -12.32 1.97
CA PRO A 124 17.75 -12.07 2.29
C PRO A 124 17.10 -11.08 1.31
N CYS A 125 17.86 -10.08 0.86
CA CYS A 125 17.39 -9.07 -0.08
C CYS A 125 16.99 -9.70 -1.42
N HIS A 126 17.66 -10.75 -1.89
CA HIS A 126 17.28 -11.44 -3.13
C HIS A 126 15.91 -12.11 -3.05
N VAL A 127 15.60 -12.74 -1.90
CA VAL A 127 14.31 -13.40 -1.70
C VAL A 127 13.20 -12.37 -1.71
N PHE A 128 13.36 -11.30 -0.93
CA PHE A 128 12.37 -10.21 -0.88
C PHE A 128 12.23 -9.51 -2.24
N THR A 129 13.33 -9.28 -2.96
CA THR A 129 13.30 -8.67 -4.30
C THR A 129 12.42 -9.45 -5.28
N LYS A 130 12.39 -10.78 -5.20
CA LYS A 130 11.51 -11.59 -6.06
C LYS A 130 10.04 -11.36 -5.74
N GLN A 131 9.69 -11.41 -4.45
CA GLN A 131 8.31 -11.16 -3.99
C GLN A 131 7.85 -9.73 -4.32
N LEU A 132 8.72 -8.74 -4.11
CA LEU A 132 8.41 -7.35 -4.41
C LEU A 132 8.18 -7.12 -5.91
N LYS A 133 8.88 -7.84 -6.79
CA LYS A 133 8.64 -7.78 -8.25
C LYS A 133 7.25 -8.29 -8.62
N GLU A 134 6.82 -9.39 -8.03
CA GLU A 134 5.49 -9.96 -8.29
C GLU A 134 4.40 -8.94 -7.91
N VAL A 135 4.46 -8.41 -6.68
CA VAL A 135 3.53 -7.38 -6.20
C VAL A 135 3.59 -6.11 -7.04
N TYR A 136 4.79 -5.65 -7.40
CA TYR A 136 4.96 -4.46 -8.22
C TYR A 136 4.30 -4.60 -9.59
N ASN A 137 4.51 -5.74 -10.26
CA ASN A 137 3.91 -6.01 -11.57
C ASN A 137 2.38 -6.08 -11.49
N GLU A 138 1.84 -6.72 -10.45
CA GLU A 138 0.39 -6.76 -10.21
C GLU A 138 -0.19 -5.35 -9.99
N LEU A 139 0.46 -4.52 -9.17
CA LEU A 139 0.03 -3.16 -8.91
C LEU A 139 0.09 -2.26 -10.15
N LYS A 140 1.10 -2.44 -11.01
CA LYS A 140 1.17 -1.73 -12.29
C LYS A 140 0.00 -2.06 -13.22
N ILE A 141 -0.54 -3.28 -13.13
CA ILE A 141 -1.71 -3.70 -13.92
C ILE A 141 -3.02 -3.23 -13.26
N LEU A 142 -3.18 -3.45 -11.95
CA LEU A 142 -4.43 -3.17 -11.23
C LEU A 142 -4.67 -1.68 -11.00
N ARG A 143 -3.60 -0.89 -10.82
CA ARG A 143 -3.66 0.54 -10.51
C ARG A 143 -2.61 1.31 -11.32
N PRO A 144 -2.72 1.37 -12.65
CA PRO A 144 -1.73 1.97 -13.52
C PRO A 144 -1.47 3.43 -13.15
N GLY A 145 -0.20 3.80 -13.03
CA GLY A 145 0.23 5.16 -12.71
C GLY A 145 0.14 5.57 -11.24
N SER A 146 -0.38 4.72 -10.33
CA SER A 146 -0.57 5.08 -8.91
C SER A 146 0.60 4.72 -7.99
N PHE A 147 1.48 3.80 -8.40
CA PHE A 147 2.55 3.26 -7.55
C PHE A 147 3.90 3.21 -8.27
N GLU A 148 4.97 3.52 -7.54
CA GLU A 148 6.35 3.39 -8.00
C GLU A 148 7.29 2.95 -6.86
N VAL A 149 8.36 2.22 -7.20
CA VAL A 149 9.42 1.85 -6.26
C VAL A 149 10.71 2.60 -6.62
N ILE A 150 11.37 3.19 -5.62
CA ILE A 150 12.69 3.81 -5.77
C ILE A 150 13.70 3.00 -4.96
N PHE A 151 14.62 2.36 -5.65
CA PHE A 151 15.71 1.61 -5.05
C PHE A 151 16.78 2.56 -4.50
N VAL A 152 17.11 2.35 -3.22
CA VAL A 152 18.19 3.02 -2.50
C VAL A 152 19.26 1.97 -2.22
N SER A 153 20.25 1.92 -3.10
CA SER A 153 21.30 0.90 -3.03
C SER A 153 22.23 1.10 -1.84
N ILE A 154 22.40 0.05 -1.04
CA ILE A 154 23.46 -0.07 -0.02
C ILE A 154 24.66 -0.87 -0.55
N ASP A 155 24.77 -1.02 -1.87
CA ASP A 155 25.88 -1.71 -2.54
C ASP A 155 27.20 -0.97 -2.33
N ARG A 156 28.28 -1.75 -2.24
CA ARG A 156 29.63 -1.24 -1.92
C ARG A 156 30.38 -0.78 -3.16
N SER A 157 29.89 -1.13 -4.34
CA SER A 157 30.46 -0.70 -5.61
C SER A 157 29.39 -0.39 -6.66
N LYS A 158 29.79 0.40 -7.68
CA LYS A 158 28.93 0.68 -8.85
C LYS A 158 28.58 -0.58 -9.64
N GLY A 159 29.49 -1.57 -9.68
CA GLY A 159 29.26 -2.83 -10.37
C GLY A 159 28.17 -3.67 -9.70
N GLU A 160 28.19 -3.76 -8.37
CA GLU A 160 27.13 -4.41 -7.58
C GLU A 160 25.79 -3.69 -7.76
N PHE A 161 25.78 -2.37 -7.75
CA PHE A 161 24.59 -1.57 -8.02
C PHE A 161 23.98 -1.87 -9.39
N GLN A 162 24.81 -1.93 -10.44
CA GLN A 162 24.35 -2.27 -11.79
C GLN A 162 23.76 -3.68 -11.82
N ALA A 163 24.39 -4.65 -11.15
CA ALA A 163 23.86 -6.01 -11.04
C ALA A 163 22.51 -6.07 -10.30
N SER A 164 22.32 -5.27 -9.25
CA SER A 164 21.02 -5.09 -8.58
C SER A 164 19.98 -4.55 -9.57
N MET A 165 20.29 -3.43 -10.23
CA MET A 165 19.40 -2.72 -11.13
C MET A 165 18.96 -3.55 -12.33
N SER A 166 19.88 -4.29 -12.98
CA SER A 166 19.54 -5.14 -14.13
C SER A 166 18.51 -6.23 -13.80
N SER A 167 18.32 -6.55 -12.52
CA SER A 167 17.30 -7.49 -12.11
C SER A 167 15.94 -6.84 -11.85
N MET A 168 15.86 -5.53 -11.58
CA MET A 168 14.69 -4.84 -11.03
C MET A 168 13.92 -4.04 -12.09
N PRO A 169 12.58 -4.02 -12.07
CA PRO A 169 11.75 -3.31 -13.05
C PRO A 169 11.44 -1.84 -12.67
N TRP A 170 12.06 -1.33 -11.61
CA TRP A 170 11.75 -0.02 -11.02
C TRP A 170 12.95 0.93 -11.04
N LEU A 171 12.77 2.13 -10.52
CA LEU A 171 13.74 3.23 -10.60
C LEU A 171 14.71 3.20 -9.42
N ALA A 172 15.78 3.99 -9.47
CA ALA A 172 16.75 4.12 -8.40
C ALA A 172 17.33 5.53 -8.27
N ILE A 173 17.84 5.82 -7.07
CA ILE A 173 18.73 6.97 -6.88
C ILE A 173 20.10 6.62 -7.47
N PRO A 174 20.73 7.51 -8.28
CA PRO A 174 22.05 7.25 -8.83
C PRO A 174 23.09 6.88 -7.77
N TYR A 175 23.97 5.93 -8.09
CA TYR A 175 24.95 5.41 -7.13
C TYR A 175 25.87 6.50 -6.57
N SER A 176 26.31 7.48 -7.35
CA SER A 176 27.21 8.53 -6.85
C SER A 176 26.50 9.62 -6.04
N ASP A 177 25.18 9.53 -5.88
CA ASP A 177 24.38 10.64 -5.37
C ASP A 177 24.48 10.85 -3.86
N ALA A 178 24.48 12.13 -3.44
CA ALA A 178 24.52 12.51 -2.03
C ALA A 178 23.22 12.13 -1.28
N ALA A 179 22.06 12.21 -1.95
CA ALA A 179 20.78 11.83 -1.35
C ALA A 179 20.76 10.37 -0.93
N ARG A 180 21.37 9.49 -1.72
CA ARG A 180 21.51 8.06 -1.36
C ARG A 180 22.24 7.89 -0.03
N LYS A 181 23.41 8.52 0.15
CA LYS A 181 24.17 8.44 1.41
C LYS A 181 23.37 8.98 2.59
N ARG A 182 22.68 10.12 2.39
CA ARG A 182 21.84 10.75 3.41
C ARG A 182 20.68 9.84 3.86
N LEU A 183 20.04 9.14 2.92
CA LEU A 183 18.95 8.21 3.22
C LEU A 183 19.45 6.99 4.00
N ILE A 184 20.62 6.46 3.65
CA ILE A 184 21.23 5.32 4.36
C ILE A 184 21.63 5.71 5.79
N ILE A 185 22.22 6.89 6.00
CA ILE A 185 22.63 7.35 7.33
C ILE A 185 21.41 7.54 8.26
N LYS A 186 20.28 8.01 7.71
CA LYS A 186 19.04 8.13 8.50
C LYS A 186 18.51 6.78 8.95
N GLU A 187 18.70 5.72 8.17
CA GLU A 187 18.32 4.36 8.56
C GLU A 187 19.17 3.85 9.73
N THR A 188 20.48 4.11 9.72
CA THR A 188 21.41 3.61 10.75
C THR A 188 21.35 4.34 12.10
N ASN A 189 20.56 5.41 12.21
CA ASN A 189 20.41 6.20 13.44
C ASN A 189 19.07 5.93 14.17
N PHE A 190 18.40 4.81 13.85
CA PHE A 190 17.17 4.39 14.52
C PHE A 190 17.38 3.39 15.68
N ASP A 191 18.61 3.28 16.19
CA ASP A 191 18.93 2.56 17.45
C ASP A 191 18.89 3.48 18.68
#